data_AF-T1UBT8-F1
#
_entry.id   AF-T1UBT8-F1
#
_cell.length_a   1.000
_cell.length_b   1.000
_cell.length_c   1.000
_cell.angle_alpha   90.00
_cell.angle_beta   90.00
_cell.angle_gamma   90.00
#
_symmetry.space_group_name_H-M   'P 1'
#
loop_
_entity.id
_entity.type
_entity.pdbx_description
1 polymer ?
#
loop_
_entity_poly.entity_id
_entity_poly.type
_entity_poly.pdbx_seq_one_letter_code
_entity_poly.pdbx_strand_id
1 'polypeptide(L)' 'MQGGAFGFDTLSVETLPIPQITPKNQELAHKITDCAEQILQAKAKDPKANTQELEQKIDALVYQLYNLTDEEIKIIENGQ' A
#
# COMPACT_ATOMS: atom_id res chain seq x y z
N MET A 1 19.39 16.85 14.98
CA MET A 1 18.72 15.87 14.11
C MET A 1 17.25 15.90 14.43
N GLN A 2 16.45 16.64 13.65
CA GLN A 2 15.01 16.73 13.86
C GLN A 2 14.39 15.42 13.37
N GLY A 3 13.94 14.59 14.31
CA GLY A 3 13.02 13.50 14.00
C GLY A 3 11.72 14.12 13.52
N GLY A 4 11.45 14.01 12.21
CA GLY A 4 10.20 14.44 11.62
C GLY A 4 9.07 13.56 12.16
N ALA A 5 8.33 14.06 13.14
CA ALA A 5 7.02 13.52 13.42
C ALA A 5 6.17 13.80 12.18
N PHE A 6 5.76 12.76 11.45
CA PHE A 6 4.69 12.87 10.45
C PHE A 6 3.41 13.22 11.21
N GLY A 7 3.18 14.52 11.42
CA GLY A 7 1.89 15.04 11.82
C GLY A 7 0.94 14.83 10.65
N PHE A 8 0.12 13.78 10.71
CA PHE A 8 -1.02 13.66 9.81
C PHE A 8 -2.04 14.71 10.25
N ASP A 9 -1.86 15.96 9.82
CA ASP A 9 -2.94 16.94 9.88
C ASP A 9 -4.10 16.37 9.06
N THR A 10 -5.30 16.31 9.65
CA THR A 10 -6.48 15.71 9.00
C THR A 10 -6.75 16.31 7.63
N LEU A 11 -6.40 17.58 7.44
CA LEU A 11 -6.45 18.31 6.16
C LEU A 11 -5.54 17.68 5.08
N SER A 12 -4.36 17.19 5.45
CA SER A 12 -3.39 16.60 4.50
C SER A 12 -3.87 15.25 3.98
N VAL A 13 -4.55 14.46 4.83
CA VAL A 13 -5.11 13.15 4.46
C VAL A 13 -6.34 13.28 3.56
N GLU A 14 -7.17 14.31 3.79
CA GLU A 14 -8.36 14.57 2.95
C GLU A 14 -8.01 15.00 1.52
N THR A 15 -6.85 15.63 1.31
CA THR A 15 -6.40 16.06 -0.03
C THR A 15 -5.74 14.97 -0.86
N LEU A 16 -5.53 13.77 -0.31
CA LEU A 16 -4.93 12.68 -1.06
C LEU A 16 -5.89 12.19 -2.15
N PRO A 17 -5.45 12.11 -3.42
CA PRO A 17 -6.27 11.59 -4.50
C PRO A 17 -6.45 10.08 -4.33
N ILE A 18 -7.49 9.66 -3.61
CA ILE A 18 -7.84 8.25 -3.46
C ILE A 18 -8.46 7.77 -4.79
N PRO A 19 -7.86 6.78 -5.48
CA PRO A 19 -8.41 6.25 -6.71
C PRO A 19 -9.75 5.57 -6.42
N GLN A 20 -10.78 5.99 -7.14
CA GLN A 20 -12.09 5.35 -7.04
C GLN A 20 -12.02 3.92 -7.58
N ILE A 21 -12.74 3.01 -6.94
CA ILE A 21 -12.90 1.64 -7.42
C ILE A 21 -13.76 1.70 -8.69
N THR A 22 -13.17 1.37 -9.84
CA THR A 22 -13.82 1.22 -11.13
C THR A 22 -13.86 -0.25 -11.53
N PRO A 23 -14.75 -0.69 -12.43
CA PRO A 23 -14.82 -2.09 -12.85
C PRO A 23 -13.49 -2.65 -13.39
N LYS A 24 -12.62 -1.78 -13.92
CA LYS A 24 -11.29 -2.16 -14.44
C LYS A 24 -10.28 -2.43 -13.33
N ASN A 25 -10.37 -1.73 -12.20
CA ASN A 25 -9.47 -1.91 -11.06
C ASN A 25 -10.10 -2.72 -9.92
N GLN A 26 -11.36 -3.11 -10.05
CA GLN A 26 -12.09 -3.88 -9.05
C GLN A 26 -11.40 -5.21 -8.74
N GLU A 27 -10.88 -5.89 -9.77
CA GLU A 27 -10.10 -7.12 -9.58
C GLU A 27 -8.80 -6.88 -8.78
N LEU A 28 -8.10 -5.78 -9.07
CA LEU A 28 -6.89 -5.39 -8.32
C LEU A 28 -7.23 -5.03 -6.88
N ALA A 29 -8.30 -4.27 -6.67
CA ALA A 29 -8.75 -3.89 -5.35
C ALA A 29 -9.15 -5.11 -4.51
N HIS A 30 -9.90 -6.05 -5.08
CA HIS A 30 -10.22 -7.32 -4.41
C HIS A 30 -8.94 -8.09 -4.04
N LYS A 31 -7.97 -8.19 -4.95
CA LYS A 31 -6.68 -8.83 -4.66
C LYS A 31 -5.91 -8.14 -3.53
N ILE A 32 -5.93 -6.80 -3.49
CA ILE A 32 -5.31 -6.02 -2.39
C ILE A 32 -6.03 -6.31 -1.07
N THR A 33 -7.36 -6.30 -1.06
CA THR A 33 -8.18 -6.62 0.11
C THR A 33 -7.90 -8.03 0.62
N ASP A 34 -7.85 -9.03 -0.27
CA ASP A 34 -7.55 -10.42 0.08
C ASP A 34 -6.13 -10.57 0.68
N CYS A 35 -5.14 -9.85 0.13
CA CYS A 35 -3.79 -9.86 0.67
C CYS A 35 -3.74 -9.19 2.05
N ALA A 36 -4.43 -8.06 2.23
CA ALA A 36 -4.52 -7.38 3.52
C ALA A 36 -5.20 -8.25 4.57
N GLU A 37 -6.27 -8.96 4.21
CA GLU A 37 -6.94 -9.89 5.11
C GLU A 37 -6.02 -11.06 5.50
N GLN A 38 -5.24 -11.60 4.57
CA GLN A 38 -4.24 -12.62 4.87
C GLN A 38 -3.14 -12.11 5.81
N ILE A 39 -2.67 -10.87 5.63
CA ILE A 39 -1.71 -10.24 6.54
C ILE A 39 -2.31 -10.10 7.94
N LEU A 40 -3.55 -9.63 8.03
CA LEU A 40 -4.26 -9.51 9.31
C LEU A 40 -4.40 -10.87 9.99
N GLN A 41 -4.79 -11.91 9.25
CA GLN A 41 -4.91 -13.27 9.79
C GLN A 41 -3.55 -13.85 10.21
N ALA A 42 -2.49 -13.60 9.44
CA ALA A 42 -1.15 -14.05 9.75
C ALA A 42 -0.61 -13.36 11.02
N LYS A 43 -0.73 -12.02 11.11
CA LYS A 43 -0.31 -11.23 12.27
C LYS A 43 -1.18 -11.50 13.51
N ALA A 44 -2.45 -11.86 13.33
CA ALA A 44 -3.33 -12.29 14.42
C ALA A 44 -2.92 -13.65 15.01
N LYS A 45 -2.40 -14.56 14.19
CA LYS A 45 -1.90 -15.87 14.65
C LYS A 45 -0.50 -15.75 15.26
N ASP A 46 0.39 -15.02 14.60
CA ASP A 46 1.73 -14.75 15.09
C ASP A 46 2.09 -13.27 14.85
N PRO A 47 2.26 -12.46 15.91
CA PRO A 47 2.66 -11.06 15.79
C PRO A 47 3.99 -10.86 15.06
N LYS A 48 4.83 -11.90 14.95
CA LYS A 48 6.11 -11.89 14.23
C LYS A 48 6.04 -12.63 12.89
N ALA A 49 4.84 -13.00 12.43
CA ALA A 49 4.67 -13.62 11.12
C ALA A 49 5.33 -12.75 10.04
N ASN A 50 6.18 -13.37 9.22
CA ASN A 50 6.78 -12.67 8.11
C ASN A 50 5.73 -12.51 6.99
N THR A 51 5.24 -11.29 6.82
CA THR A 51 4.29 -10.91 5.78
C THR A 51 4.93 -10.16 4.62
N GLN A 52 6.26 -10.13 4.55
CA GLN A 52 7.00 -9.33 3.58
C GLN A 52 6.65 -9.68 2.12
N GLU A 53 6.40 -10.96 1.81
CA GLU A 53 5.94 -11.36 0.47
C GLU A 53 4.54 -10.82 0.13
N LEU A 54 3.63 -10.80 1.11
CA LEU A 54 2.28 -10.26 0.93
C LEU A 54 2.31 -8.72 0.81
N GLU A 55 3.19 -8.07 1.56
CA GLU A 55 3.41 -6.62 1.50
C GLU A 55 3.95 -6.21 0.12
N GLN A 56 5.00 -6.89 -0.38
CA GLN A 56 5.53 -6.66 -1.74
C GLN A 56 4.47 -6.89 -2.83
N LYS A 57 3.60 -7.88 -2.65
CA LYS A 57 2.50 -8.14 -3.58
C LYS A 57 1.47 -7.01 -3.56
N ILE A 58 1.16 -6.46 -2.38
CA ILE A 58 0.28 -5.29 -2.26
C ILE A 58 0.94 -4.09 -2.95
N ASP A 59 2.23 -3.84 -2.73
CA ASP A 59 2.95 -2.73 -3.37
C ASP A 59 2.86 -2.80 -4.89
N ALA A 60 3.14 -3.98 -5.48
CA ALA A 60 3.00 -4.19 -6.92
C ALA A 60 1.57 -3.95 -7.43
N LEU A 61 0.55 -4.40 -6.70
CA LEU A 61 -0.85 -4.17 -7.06
C LEU A 61 -1.24 -2.69 -6.93
N VAL A 62 -0.69 -1.97 -5.96
CA VAL A 62 -0.88 -0.53 -5.78
C VAL A 62 -0.20 0.24 -6.92
N TYR A 63 1.02 -0.15 -7.33
CA TYR A 63 1.68 0.46 -8.49
C TYR A 63 0.85 0.31 -9.76
N GLN A 64 0.24 -0.87 -9.96
CA GLN A 64 -0.69 -1.10 -11.05
C GLN A 64 -1.98 -0.27 -10.91
N LEU A 65 -2.49 -0.08 -9.69
CA LEU A 65 -3.69 0.71 -9.42
C LEU A 65 -3.50 2.20 -9.77
N TYR A 66 -2.30 2.73 -9.51
CA TYR A 66 -1.94 4.12 -9.83
C TYR A 66 -1.32 4.28 -11.23
N ASN A 67 -1.19 3.19 -11.99
CA ASN A 67 -0.53 3.19 -13.30
C ASN A 67 0.89 3.80 -13.25
N LEU A 68 1.62 3.56 -12.16
CA LEU A 68 2.97 4.08 -11.98
C LEU A 68 3.92 3.46 -13.00
N THR A 69 4.84 4.28 -13.48
CA THR A 69 5.94 3.86 -14.34
C THR A 69 7.09 3.29 -13.53
N ASP A 70 7.96 2.48 -14.16
CA ASP A 70 9.14 1.92 -13.50
C ASP A 70 10.06 3.01 -12.91
N GLU A 71 10.07 4.21 -13.51
CA GLU A 71 10.82 5.36 -12.99
C GLU A 71 10.21 5.90 -11.68
N GLU A 72 8.89 6.00 -11.59
CA GLU A 72 8.19 6.41 -10.37
C GLU A 72 8.31 5.36 -9.26
N ILE A 73 8.17 4.08 -9.61
CA ILE A 73 8.36 2.97 -8.68
C ILE A 73 9.77 3.00 -8.10
N LYS A 74 10.79 3.19 -8.95
CA LYS A 74 12.17 3.27 -8.52
C LYS A 74 12.44 4.45 -7.58
N ILE A 75 11.77 5.59 -7.75
CA ILE A 75 11.88 6.71 -6.82
C ILE A 75 11.32 6.33 -5.45
N ILE A 76 10.20 5.60 -5.41
CA ILE A 76 9.56 5.14 -4.17
C ILE A 76 10.43 4.10 -3.46
N GLU A 77 10.91 3.08 -4.18
CA GLU A 77 11.74 2.01 -3.61
C GLU A 77 13.11 2.49 -3.16
N ASN A 78 13.70 3.46 -3.87
CA ASN A 78 15.00 4.03 -3.50
C ASN A 78 14.90 5.00 -2.30
N GLY A 79 13.69 5.29 -1.83
CA GLY A 79 13.40 6.04 -0.61
C GLY A 79 13.14 5.18 0.63
N GLN A 80 13.04 3.86 0.49
CA GLN A 80 12.83 2.90 1.61
C GLN A 80 14.14 2.49 2.31
#